data_AF-C7TQQ3-F1
#
_entry.id   AF-C7TQQ3-F1
#
_cell.length_a   1.000
_cell.length_b   1.000
_cell.length_c   1.000
_cell.angle_alpha   90.00
_cell.angle_beta   90.00
_cell.angle_gamma   90.00
#
_symmetry.space_group_name_H-M   'P 1'
#
loop_
_entity.id
_entity.type
_entity.pdbx_description
1 polymer ?
#
loop_
_entity_poly.entity_id
_entity_poly.type
_entity_poly.pdbx_seq_one_letter_code
_entity_poly.pdbx_strand_id
1 'polypeptide(L)'
;MSCLNYSKWDHIEVSDDEDDTHPNIDTPSLFRWRHQARLERDAAWKKEREEFELNYKSFLTKYNESQQKLNKARENNADNIQELQKDFDKLEVEAKEWLVKETEMKKKERLRPLNIDTICKEGKSKTI
;
A
#
# COMPACT_ATOMS: atom_id res chain seq x y z
N MET A 1 -5.75 21.35 25.86
CA MET A 1 -6.55 20.23 26.40
C MET A 1 -6.43 19.07 25.44
N SER A 2 -5.72 17.99 25.77
CA SER A 2 -5.78 16.78 24.94
C SER A 2 -7.10 16.08 25.23
N CYS A 3 -8.11 16.33 24.40
CA CYS A 3 -9.34 15.55 24.41
C CYS A 3 -9.00 14.10 24.04
N LEU A 4 -9.67 13.13 24.68
CA LEU A 4 -9.56 11.72 24.31
C LEU A 4 -10.00 11.56 22.85
N ASN A 5 -9.17 10.92 22.01
CA ASN A 5 -9.44 10.74 20.58
C ASN A 5 -9.67 9.25 20.25
N TYR A 6 -10.88 8.93 19.78
CA TYR A 6 -11.30 7.59 19.35
C TYR A 6 -11.43 7.47 17.82
N SER A 7 -10.93 8.44 17.04
CA SER A 7 -11.11 8.50 15.58
C SER A 7 -10.53 7.31 14.81
N LYS A 8 -9.70 6.50 15.47
CA LYS A 8 -9.20 5.22 14.94
C LYS A 8 -10.35 4.27 14.58
N TRP A 9 -11.47 4.34 15.28
CA TRP A 9 -12.62 3.44 15.13
C TRP A 9 -13.76 4.03 14.30
N ASP A 10 -13.59 5.20 13.69
CA ASP A 10 -14.64 5.89 12.92
C ASP A 10 -15.04 5.15 11.63
N HIS A 11 -14.15 4.31 11.09
CA HIS A 11 -14.33 3.66 9.78
C HIS A 11 -14.20 2.14 9.91
N ILE A 12 -15.20 1.50 10.51
CA ILE A 12 -15.31 0.04 10.60
C ILE A 12 -16.36 -0.43 9.60
N GLU A 13 -15.99 -1.40 8.76
CA GLU A 13 -16.87 -2.10 7.83
C GLU A 13 -17.24 -3.48 8.38
N VAL A 14 -18.53 -3.69 8.59
CA VAL A 14 -19.12 -4.96 9.01
C VAL A 14 -20.00 -5.47 7.87
N SER A 15 -19.68 -6.63 7.30
CA SER A 15 -20.39 -7.13 6.10
C SER A 15 -21.80 -7.64 6.38
N ASP A 16 -22.06 -8.05 7.62
CA ASP A 16 -23.29 -8.59 8.17
C ASP A 16 -23.96 -7.63 9.16
N ASP A 17 -23.82 -6.32 8.94
CA ASP A 17 -24.46 -5.29 9.75
C ASP A 17 -25.99 -5.34 9.60
N GLU A 18 -26.66 -5.83 10.65
CA GLU A 18 -28.12 -6.00 10.69
C GLU A 18 -28.89 -4.66 10.80
N ASP A 19 -28.22 -3.58 11.21
CA ASP A 19 -28.82 -2.26 11.29
C ASP A 19 -28.83 -1.53 9.92
N ASP A 20 -27.99 -1.96 8.97
CA ASP A 20 -27.92 -1.41 7.61
C ASP A 20 -28.63 -2.32 6.59
N THR A 21 -29.96 -2.34 6.71
CA THR A 21 -30.88 -3.15 5.88
C THR A 21 -31.98 -2.30 5.23
N HIS A 22 -32.64 -2.84 4.20
CA HIS A 22 -33.73 -2.14 3.52
C HIS A 22 -34.96 -3.06 3.39
N PRO A 23 -36.20 -2.58 3.63
CA PRO A 23 -37.41 -3.41 3.63
C PRO A 23 -37.68 -4.20 2.34
N ASN A 24 -37.07 -3.77 1.22
CA ASN A 24 -37.22 -4.40 -0.09
C ASN A 24 -35.99 -5.19 -0.56
N ILE A 25 -34.98 -5.37 0.29
CA ILE A 25 -33.76 -6.12 -0.04
C ILE A 25 -33.65 -7.31 0.91
N ASP A 26 -33.40 -8.49 0.33
CA ASP A 26 -33.17 -9.72 1.11
C ASP A 26 -31.82 -9.64 1.84
N THR A 27 -31.86 -9.65 3.17
CA THR A 27 -30.69 -9.42 4.02
C THR A 27 -29.64 -10.54 3.92
N PRO A 28 -29.98 -11.85 3.89
CA PRO A 28 -29.02 -12.93 3.64
C PRO A 28 -28.21 -12.77 2.36
N SER A 29 -28.84 -12.41 1.24
CA SER A 29 -28.13 -12.23 -0.03
C SER A 29 -27.31 -10.95 -0.04
N LEU A 30 -27.79 -9.87 0.57
CA LEU A 30 -27.04 -8.62 0.72
C LEU A 30 -25.74 -8.82 1.50
N PHE A 31 -25.76 -9.52 2.64
CA PHE A 31 -24.56 -9.76 3.44
C PHE A 31 -23.50 -10.58 2.69
N ARG A 32 -23.94 -11.62 1.99
CA ARG A 32 -23.05 -12.42 1.12
C ARG A 32 -22.41 -11.57 0.04
N TRP A 33 -23.21 -10.70 -0.58
CA TRP A 33 -22.72 -9.81 -1.62
C TRP A 33 -21.72 -8.77 -1.08
N ARG A 34 -22.02 -8.15 0.06
CA ARG A 34 -21.08 -7.23 0.76
C ARG A 34 -19.77 -7.92 1.11
N HIS A 35 -19.84 -9.13 1.67
CA HIS A 35 -18.66 -9.92 1.98
C HIS A 35 -17.83 -10.23 0.73
N GLN A 36 -18.48 -10.65 -0.36
CA GLN A 36 -17.81 -10.94 -1.63
C GLN A 36 -17.15 -9.69 -2.22
N ALA A 37 -17.86 -8.56 -2.26
CA ALA A 37 -17.33 -7.29 -2.75
C ALA A 37 -16.11 -6.82 -1.92
N ARG A 38 -16.12 -7.06 -0.61
CA ARG A 38 -14.97 -6.81 0.27
C ARG A 38 -13.78 -7.70 -0.10
N LEU A 39 -13.98 -9.02 -0.25
CA LEU A 39 -12.91 -9.93 -0.66
C LEU A 39 -12.31 -9.55 -2.02
N GLU A 40 -13.13 -9.12 -2.98
CA GLU A 40 -12.68 -8.66 -4.29
C GLU A 40 -11.85 -7.38 -4.20
N ARG A 41 -12.28 -6.39 -3.41
CA ARG A 41 -11.48 -5.19 -3.13
C ARG A 41 -10.15 -5.52 -2.47
N ASP A 42 -10.17 -6.46 -1.53
CA ASP A 42 -8.99 -6.89 -0.78
C ASP A 42 -7.99 -7.63 -1.67
N ALA A 43 -8.48 -8.48 -2.56
CA ALA A 43 -7.67 -9.17 -3.55
C ALA A 43 -7.07 -8.20 -4.58
N ALA A 44 -7.86 -7.26 -5.09
CA ALA A 44 -7.39 -6.22 -6.00
C ALA A 44 -6.31 -5.34 -5.35
N TRP A 45 -6.53 -4.93 -4.10
CA TRP A 45 -5.57 -4.15 -3.32
C TRP A 45 -4.27 -4.91 -3.10
N LYS A 46 -4.35 -6.19 -2.71
CA LYS A 46 -3.17 -7.03 -2.51
C LYS A 46 -2.35 -7.15 -3.80
N LYS A 47 -3.02 -7.33 -4.94
CA LYS A 47 -2.37 -7.39 -6.25
C LYS A 47 -1.69 -6.06 -6.62
N GLU A 48 -2.38 -4.93 -6.46
CA GLU A 48 -1.80 -3.59 -6.70
C GLU A 48 -0.56 -3.35 -5.83
N ARG A 49 -0.61 -3.77 -4.55
CA ARG A 49 0.51 -3.64 -3.62
C ARG A 49 1.69 -4.52 -4.00
N GLU A 50 1.45 -5.78 -4.38
CA GLU A 50 2.49 -6.70 -4.82
C GLU A 50 3.19 -6.23 -6.10
N GLU A 51 2.42 -5.74 -7.08
CA GLU A 51 2.96 -5.14 -8.30
C GLU A 51 3.79 -3.88 -8.00
N PHE A 52 3.30 -3.02 -7.10
CA PHE A 52 4.04 -1.84 -6.64
C PHE A 52 5.35 -2.22 -5.96
N GLU A 53 5.33 -3.18 -5.02
CA GLU A 53 6.53 -3.64 -4.30
C GLU A 53 7.58 -4.23 -5.25
N LEU A 54 7.15 -5.00 -6.26
CA LEU A 54 8.05 -5.60 -7.25
C LEU A 54 8.68 -4.53 -8.14
N ASN A 55 7.89 -3.59 -8.64
CA ASN A 55 8.38 -2.49 -9.46
C ASN A 55 9.33 -1.59 -8.65
N TYR A 56 8.97 -1.25 -7.41
CA TYR A 56 9.80 -0.44 -6.52
C TYR A 56 11.14 -1.11 -6.21
N LYS A 57 11.15 -2.44 -5.95
CA LYS A 57 12.40 -3.19 -5.78
C LYS A 57 13.28 -3.13 -7.03
N SER A 58 12.71 -3.31 -8.22
CA SER A 58 13.45 -3.22 -9.49
C SER A 58 14.00 -1.82 -9.76
N PHE A 59 13.29 -0.78 -9.33
CA PHE A 59 13.74 0.59 -9.43
C PHE A 59 14.90 0.85 -8.46
N LEU A 60 14.78 0.39 -7.22
CA LEU A 60 15.82 0.53 -6.19
C LEU A 60 17.13 -0.14 -6.61
N THR A 61 17.07 -1.33 -7.21
CA THR A 61 18.28 -2.00 -7.73
C THR A 61 18.94 -1.18 -8.83
N LYS A 62 18.16 -0.68 -9.81
CA LYS A 62 18.68 0.19 -10.89
C LYS A 62 19.27 1.49 -10.35
N TYR A 63 18.61 2.11 -9.38
CA TYR A 63 19.08 3.33 -8.73
C TYR A 63 20.44 3.12 -8.04
N ASN A 64 20.55 2.04 -7.25
CA ASN A 64 21.79 1.69 -6.56
C ASN A 64 22.92 1.34 -7.53
N GLU A 65 22.63 0.59 -8.60
CA GLU A 65 23.60 0.27 -9.64
C GLU A 65 24.11 1.53 -10.35
N SER A 66 23.22 2.45 -10.72
CA SER A 66 23.58 3.73 -11.34
C SER A 66 24.40 4.61 -10.40
N GLN A 67 24.05 4.66 -9.11
CA GLN A 67 24.83 5.36 -8.10
C GLN A 67 26.25 4.78 -7.97
N GLN A 68 26.38 3.46 -7.91
CA GLN A 68 27.68 2.79 -7.86
C GLN A 68 28.51 3.02 -9.12
N LYS A 69 27.89 3.00 -10.31
CA LYS A 69 28.56 3.29 -11.59
C LYS A 69 29.08 4.72 -11.61
N LEU A 70 28.29 5.69 -11.15
CA LEU A 70 28.68 7.09 -11.09
C LEU A 70 29.85 7.31 -10.11
N ASN A 71 29.79 6.71 -8.91
CA ASN A 71 30.88 6.77 -7.95
C ASN A 71 32.18 6.17 -8.50
N LYS A 72 32.13 4.98 -9.10
CA LYS A 72 33.29 4.35 -9.76
C LYS A 72 33.84 5.16 -10.93
N ALA A 73 32.97 5.81 -11.70
CA ALA A 73 33.40 6.69 -12.80
C ALA A 73 34.11 7.94 -12.28
N ARG A 74 33.64 8.52 -11.17
CA ARG A 74 34.31 9.64 -10.48
C ARG A 74 35.67 9.26 -9.93
N GLU A 75 35.80 8.08 -9.30
CA GLU A 75 37.07 7.59 -8.76
C GLU A 75 38.12 7.34 -9.86
N ASN A 76 37.69 6.87 -11.03
CA ASN A 76 38.56 6.57 -12.16
C ASN A 76 38.78 7.74 -13.13
N ASN A 77 38.24 8.94 -12.85
CA ASN A 77 38.28 10.12 -13.74
C ASN A 77 37.91 9.78 -15.21
N ALA A 78 36.84 9.02 -15.42
CA ALA A 78 36.41 8.64 -16.76
C ALA A 78 35.72 9.80 -17.50
N ASP A 79 35.96 9.95 -18.80
CA ASP A 79 35.37 11.05 -19.60
C ASP A 79 33.82 10.99 -19.68
N ASN A 80 33.22 9.83 -19.42
CA ASN A 80 31.77 9.61 -19.47
C ASN A 80 31.01 10.04 -18.21
N ILE A 81 31.65 10.72 -17.25
CA ILE A 81 31.02 11.16 -15.98
C ILE A 81 29.80 12.06 -16.24
N GLN A 82 29.86 12.96 -17.22
CA GLN A 82 28.76 13.90 -17.49
C GLN A 82 27.49 13.22 -18.00
N GLU A 83 27.61 12.17 -18.82
CA GLU A 83 26.47 11.40 -19.31
C GLU A 83 25.85 10.56 -18.18
N LEU A 84 26.69 9.88 -17.40
CA LEU A 84 26.25 9.11 -16.23
C LEU A 84 25.57 9.99 -15.17
N GLN A 85 26.01 11.23 -15.02
CA GLN A 85 25.38 12.17 -14.10
C GLN A 85 24.00 12.62 -14.59
N LYS A 86 23.84 12.93 -15.88
CA LYS A 86 22.52 13.23 -16.46
C LYS A 86 21.53 12.07 -16.31
N ASP A 87 21.99 10.84 -16.49
CA ASP A 87 21.13 9.66 -16.33
C ASP A 87 20.78 9.41 -14.86
N PHE A 88 21.70 9.69 -13.93
CA PHE A 88 21.40 9.65 -12.51
C PHE A 88 20.42 10.75 -12.08
N ASP A 89 20.56 11.96 -12.60
CA ASP A 89 19.63 13.07 -12.31
C ASP A 89 18.20 12.73 -12.79
N LYS A 90 18.05 12.03 -13.94
CA LYS A 90 16.75 11.50 -14.38
C LYS A 90 16.19 10.48 -13.39
N LEU A 91 17.03 9.53 -12.93
CA LEU A 91 16.63 8.54 -11.93
C LEU A 91 16.27 9.19 -10.59
N GLU A 92 16.88 10.32 -10.22
CA GLU A 92 16.52 11.07 -9.02
C GLU A 92 15.14 11.71 -9.13
N VAL A 93 14.76 12.20 -10.32
CA VAL A 93 13.38 12.66 -10.59
C VAL A 93 12.40 11.50 -10.46
N GLU A 94 12.70 10.35 -11.08
CA GLU A 94 11.88 9.14 -10.93
C GLU A 94 11.77 8.69 -9.46
N ALA A 95 12.84 8.81 -8.67
CA ALA A 95 12.82 8.46 -7.24
C ALA A 95 11.84 9.34 -6.45
N LYS A 96 11.74 10.63 -6.78
CA LYS A 96 10.75 11.54 -6.16
C LYS A 96 9.32 11.13 -6.54
N GLU A 97 9.09 10.71 -7.77
CA GLU A 97 7.78 10.18 -8.19
C GLU A 97 7.43 8.89 -7.44
N TRP A 98 8.39 7.99 -7.24
CA TRP A 98 8.20 6.79 -6.43
C TRP A 98 7.85 7.10 -4.98
N LEU A 99 8.48 8.12 -4.38
CA LEU A 99 8.14 8.58 -3.03
C LEU A 99 6.71 9.08 -2.95
N VAL A 100 6.26 9.86 -3.95
CA VAL A 100 4.86 10.33 -4.01
C VAL A 100 3.92 9.14 -4.07
N LYS A 101 4.16 8.17 -4.98
CA LYS A 101 3.36 6.95 -5.10
C LYS A 101 3.34 6.14 -3.80
N GLU A 102 4.46 6.02 -3.10
CA GLU A 102 4.53 5.34 -1.81
C GLU A 102 3.66 6.04 -0.75
N THR A 103 3.71 7.37 -0.69
CA THR A 103 2.85 8.14 0.24
C THR A 103 1.37 8.01 -0.10
N GLU A 104 1.02 7.93 -1.38
CA GLU A 104 -0.35 7.68 -1.83
C GLU A 104 -0.82 6.28 -1.44
N MET A 105 0.01 5.25 -1.62
CA MET A 105 -0.29 3.88 -1.19
C MET A 105 -0.49 3.80 0.33
N LYS A 106 0.34 4.47 1.12
CA LYS A 106 0.17 4.56 2.59
C LYS A 106 -1.11 5.29 2.98
N LYS A 107 -1.49 6.34 2.24
CA LYS A 107 -2.76 7.05 2.46
C LYS A 107 -3.95 6.15 2.14
N LYS A 108 -3.92 5.42 1.02
CA LYS A 108 -4.96 4.44 0.66
C LYS A 108 -5.08 3.35 1.73
N GLU A 109 -3.96 2.83 2.23
CA GLU A 109 -3.95 1.84 3.32
C GLU A 109 -4.57 2.40 4.60
N ARG A 110 -4.25 3.65 4.97
CA ARG A 110 -4.79 4.31 6.16
C ARG A 110 -6.30 4.59 6.05
N LEU A 111 -6.77 4.92 4.85
CA LEU A 111 -8.19 5.21 4.60
C LEU A 111 -9.03 3.94 4.41
N ARG A 112 -8.38 2.78 4.28
CA ARG A 112 -9.08 1.51 4.13
C ARG A 112 -9.87 1.20 5.40
N PRO A 113 -11.15 0.80 5.27
CA PRO A 113 -11.97 0.52 6.43
C PRO A 113 -11.41 -0.65 7.23
N LEU A 114 -11.55 -0.55 8.55
CA LEU A 114 -11.25 -1.61 9.49
C LEU A 114 -12.31 -2.71 9.38
N ASN A 115 -11.89 -3.95 9.40
CA ASN A 115 -12.73 -5.13 9.33
C ASN A 115 -12.12 -6.23 10.21
N ILE A 116 -12.78 -7.38 10.32
CA ILE A 116 -12.34 -8.46 11.22
C ILE A 116 -10.87 -8.89 10.96
N ASP A 117 -10.45 -8.88 9.70
CA ASP A 117 -9.13 -9.32 9.24
C ASP A 117 -8.03 -8.27 9.48
N THR A 118 -8.40 -7.02 9.69
CA THR A 118 -7.48 -5.88 9.90
C THR A 118 -7.44 -5.40 11.35
N ILE A 119 -8.51 -5.63 12.12
CA ILE A 119 -8.60 -5.21 13.53
C ILE A 119 -7.79 -6.12 14.44
N CYS A 120 -7.84 -7.45 14.22
CA CYS A 120 -7.22 -8.42 15.12
C CYS A 120 -6.71 -9.64 14.37
N LYS A 121 -5.85 -10.42 15.04
CA LYS A 121 -5.40 -11.75 14.59
C LYS A 121 -5.65 -12.73 15.73
N GLU A 122 -5.83 -14.00 15.40
CA GLU A 122 -6.00 -15.05 16.39
C GLU A 122 -4.75 -15.11 17.29
N GLY A 123 -4.92 -14.78 18.58
CA GLY A 123 -3.80 -14.69 19.53
C GLY A 123 -3.49 -16.03 20.21
N LYS A 124 -4.50 -16.66 20.79
CA LYS A 124 -4.40 -17.99 21.42
C LYS A 124 -5.74 -18.69 21.32
N SER A 125 -5.73 -19.91 20.80
CA SER A 125 -6.87 -20.83 20.79
C SER A 125 -6.57 -22.03 21.67
N LYS A 126 -7.49 -22.36 22.58
CA LYS A 126 -7.41 -23.55 23.43
C LYS A 126 -8.77 -24.24 23.40
N THR A 127 -8.83 -25.38 22.76
CA THR A 127 -9.97 -26.31 22.84
C THR A 127 -9.83 -27.20 24.08
N ILE A 128 -10.96 -27.54 24.70
CA ILE A 128 -11.06 -28.43 25.87
C ILE A 128 -10.86 -29.88 25.42
#